data_AF-A0A530QFJ9-F1
#
_entry.id   AF-A0A530QFJ9-F1
#
_cell.length_a   1.000
_cell.length_b   1.000
_cell.length_c   1.000
_cell.angle_alpha   90.00
_cell.angle_beta   90.00
_cell.angle_gamma   90.00
#
_symmetry.space_group_name_H-M   'P 1'
#
loop_
_entity.id
_entity.type
_entity.pdbx_description
1 polymer ?
#
loop_
_entity_poly.entity_id
_entity_poly.type
_entity_poly.pdbx_seq_one_letter_code
_entity_poly.pdbx_strand_id
1 'polypeptide(L)'
;RLTNGQATYTFYDENTAGRMLTIEDLPSLGAEIEAMLFGAISLISEPAGSAYEEFMRREHNSRVMMLDPNIRPNFIPDKAKHLRRIREMMAMADIVKLSDED
;
A
#
# COMPACT_ATOMS: atom_id res chain seq x y z
N ARG A 1 4.94 11.28 -22.32
CA ARG A 1 5.43 10.96 -23.68
C ARG A 1 5.37 9.46 -23.85
N LEU A 2 4.83 8.95 -24.96
CA LEU A 2 4.87 7.51 -25.26
C LEU A 2 6.16 7.21 -26.03
N THR A 3 6.91 6.20 -25.59
CA THR A 3 8.08 5.69 -26.30
C THR A 3 7.81 4.21 -26.60
N ASN A 4 7.71 3.83 -27.87
CA ASN A 4 7.31 2.48 -28.30
C ASN A 4 5.99 1.96 -27.69
N GLY A 5 5.00 2.85 -27.55
CA GLY A 5 3.70 2.51 -26.93
C GLY A 5 3.70 2.49 -25.40
N GLN A 6 4.86 2.70 -24.75
CA GLN A 6 4.97 2.74 -23.29
C GLN A 6 5.00 4.18 -22.79
N ALA A 7 4.21 4.47 -21.75
CA ALA A 7 4.21 5.76 -21.09
C ALA A 7 5.44 5.93 -20.19
N THR A 8 6.06 7.09 -20.29
CA THR A 8 7.05 7.56 -19.31
C THR A 8 6.35 8.35 -18.22
N TYR A 9 6.66 8.04 -16.96
CA TYR A 9 6.12 8.71 -15.79
C TYR A 9 7.25 9.32 -14.95
N THR A 10 6.98 10.49 -14.40
CA THR A 10 7.84 11.16 -13.41
C THR A 10 7.00 11.46 -12.19
N PHE A 11 7.50 11.14 -11.00
CA PHE A 11 6.79 11.33 -9.74
C PHE A 11 7.54 12.31 -8.85
N TYR A 12 6.80 13.24 -8.27
CA TYR A 12 7.29 14.21 -7.29
C TYR A 12 6.57 13.92 -5.98
N ASP A 13 7.22 13.15 -5.11
CA ASP A 13 6.61 12.65 -3.87
C ASP A 13 7.49 12.92 -2.64
N GLU A 14 8.48 13.80 -2.73
CA GLU A 14 9.31 14.18 -1.58
C GLU A 14 8.54 15.13 -0.65
N ASN A 15 8.42 14.77 0.63
CA ASN A 15 7.75 15.53 1.69
C ASN A 15 6.30 15.96 1.39
N THR A 16 5.58 15.17 0.60
CA THR A 16 4.17 15.42 0.26
C THR A 16 3.24 14.98 1.39
N ALA A 17 2.02 15.52 1.42
CA ALA A 17 1.03 15.18 2.44
C ALA A 17 0.75 13.67 2.51
N GLY A 18 0.60 13.00 1.36
CA GLY A 18 0.32 11.56 1.31
C GLY A 18 1.49 10.71 1.81
N ARG A 19 2.74 11.14 1.58
CA ARG A 19 3.92 10.42 2.05
C ARG A 19 4.15 10.54 3.54
N MET A 20 3.82 11.71 4.10
CA MET A 20 4.12 12.05 5.49
C MET A 20 3.09 11.52 6.50
N LEU A 21 2.12 10.71 6.06
CA LEU A 21 1.15 10.08 6.94
C LEU A 21 1.83 9.19 7.99
N THR A 22 1.39 9.34 9.24
CA THR A 22 1.71 8.43 10.34
C THR A 22 0.46 7.71 10.82
N ILE A 23 0.60 6.77 11.74
CA ILE A 23 -0.54 6.01 12.28
C ILE A 23 -1.50 6.93 13.07
N GLU A 24 -0.98 8.01 13.66
CA GLU A 24 -1.76 9.01 14.40
C GLU A 24 -2.69 9.83 13.51
N ASP A 25 -2.39 9.93 12.21
CA ASP A 25 -3.25 10.62 11.24
C ASP A 25 -4.45 9.76 10.80
N LEU A 26 -4.43 8.45 11.09
CA LEU A 26 -5.42 7.49 10.59
C LEU A 26 -6.64 7.39 11.52
N PRO A 27 -7.86 7.35 10.96
CA PRO A 27 -9.08 7.51 11.73
C PRO A 27 -9.34 6.29 12.62
N SER A 28 -10.00 6.50 13.75
CA SER A 28 -10.73 5.42 14.43
C SER A 28 -11.98 5.07 13.62
N LEU A 29 -12.18 3.79 13.34
CA LEU A 29 -13.28 3.33 12.51
C LEU A 29 -14.41 2.75 13.37
N GLY A 30 -15.65 3.11 13.04
CA GLY A 30 -16.84 2.54 13.67
C GLY A 30 -17.19 1.15 13.13
N ALA A 31 -18.24 0.55 13.70
CA ALA A 31 -18.70 -0.79 13.34
C ALA A 31 -19.40 -0.83 11.96
N GLU A 32 -19.79 0.32 11.43
CA GLU A 32 -20.41 0.47 10.10
C GLU A 32 -19.44 0.23 8.94
N ILE A 33 -18.13 0.25 9.19
CA ILE A 33 -17.14 -0.04 8.17
C ILE A 33 -16.91 -1.54 8.12
N GLU A 34 -17.31 -2.16 7.01
CA GLU A 34 -17.27 -3.63 6.85
C GLU A 34 -16.01 -4.12 6.13
N ALA A 35 -15.36 -3.26 5.34
CA ALA A 35 -14.21 -3.64 4.51
C ALA A 35 -13.21 -2.50 4.32
N MET A 36 -11.95 -2.86 4.06
CA MET A 36 -10.84 -1.94 3.80
C MET A 36 -9.98 -2.43 2.63
N LEU A 37 -9.45 -1.50 1.84
CA LEU A 37 -8.55 -1.78 0.72
C LEU A 37 -7.20 -1.09 0.92
N PHE A 38 -6.13 -1.86 0.75
CA PHE A 38 -4.74 -1.40 0.81
C PHE A 38 -4.01 -1.79 -0.48
N GLY A 39 -3.05 -0.99 -0.95
CA GLY A 39 -2.34 -1.36 -2.16
C GLY A 39 -1.50 -0.29 -2.83
N ALA A 40 -0.88 -0.68 -3.94
CA ALA A 40 -0.14 0.19 -4.84
C ALA A 40 1.01 0.97 -4.18
N ILE A 41 1.33 2.15 -4.74
CA ILE A 41 2.50 2.93 -4.38
C ILE A 41 2.47 3.49 -2.95
N SER A 42 1.30 3.55 -2.30
CA SER A 42 1.20 4.01 -0.91
C SER A 42 1.91 3.09 0.08
N LEU A 43 2.11 1.81 -0.30
CA LEU A 43 2.82 0.82 0.51
C LEU A 43 4.34 0.85 0.32
N ILE A 44 4.85 1.76 -0.52
CA ILE A 44 6.27 1.86 -0.85
C ILE A 44 6.95 2.95 -0.02
N SER A 45 6.42 4.17 -0.08
CA SER A 45 7.01 5.35 0.55
C SER A 45 6.98 5.27 2.09
N GLU A 46 7.92 5.96 2.74
CA GLU A 46 7.92 6.13 4.20
C GLU A 46 7.74 7.61 4.55
N PRO A 47 7.08 7.92 5.69
CA PRO A 47 6.51 7.00 6.70
C PRO A 47 5.17 6.30 6.34
N ALA A 48 4.48 6.76 5.28
CA ALA A 48 3.11 6.31 4.97
C ALA A 48 2.93 4.80 4.84
N GLY A 49 3.86 4.09 4.19
CA GLY A 49 3.77 2.64 4.01
C GLY A 49 3.74 1.88 5.33
N SER A 50 4.50 2.34 6.33
CA SER A 50 4.43 1.77 7.69
C SER A 50 3.12 2.12 8.39
N ALA A 51 2.60 3.33 8.19
CA ALA A 51 1.31 3.73 8.76
C ALA A 51 0.15 2.88 8.23
N TYR A 52 0.10 2.62 6.92
CA TYR A 52 -0.93 1.78 6.31
C TYR A 52 -0.81 0.31 6.72
N GLU A 53 0.41 -0.22 6.82
CA GLU A 53 0.65 -1.57 7.31
C GLU A 53 0.14 -1.74 8.75
N GLU A 54 0.46 -0.80 9.63
CA GLU A 54 -0.01 -0.82 11.03
C GLU A 54 -1.52 -0.63 11.14
N PHE A 55 -2.11 0.19 10.27
CA PHE A 55 -3.56 0.36 10.24
C PHE A 55 -4.28 -0.92 9.81
N MET A 56 -3.76 -1.62 8.80
CA MET A 56 -4.27 -2.94 8.45
C MET A 56 -4.13 -3.91 9.63
N ARG A 57 -2.99 -3.92 10.32
CA ARG A 57 -2.75 -4.73 11.52
C ARG A 57 -3.75 -4.44 12.64
N ARG A 58 -4.13 -3.18 12.82
CA ARG A 58 -5.10 -2.76 13.84
C ARG A 58 -6.51 -3.29 13.57
N GLU A 59 -6.91 -3.41 12.30
CA GLU A 59 -8.31 -3.62 11.91
C GLU A 59 -8.62 -5.00 11.31
N HIS A 60 -7.61 -5.80 10.93
CA HIS A 60 -7.80 -7.02 10.13
C HIS A 60 -8.63 -8.13 10.81
N ASN A 61 -8.80 -8.10 12.13
CA ASN A 61 -9.63 -9.09 12.83
C ASN A 61 -11.13 -8.72 12.88
N SER A 62 -11.48 -7.49 12.47
CA SER A 62 -12.83 -6.94 12.64
C SER A 62 -13.56 -6.69 11.32
N ARG A 63 -12.86 -6.73 10.19
CA ARG A 63 -13.36 -6.29 8.88
C ARG A 63 -12.69 -7.06 7.75
N VAL A 64 -13.33 -7.08 6.58
CA VAL A 64 -12.76 -7.68 5.38
C VAL A 64 -11.58 -6.87 4.87
N MET A 65 -10.44 -7.51 4.68
CA MET A 65 -9.22 -6.91 4.18
C MET A 65 -8.97 -7.28 2.71
N MET A 66 -8.95 -6.27 1.84
CA MET A 66 -8.50 -6.41 0.45
C MET A 66 -7.11 -5.84 0.26
N LEU A 67 -6.21 -6.60 -0.36
CA LEU A 67 -4.87 -6.19 -0.74
C LEU A 67 -4.72 -6.23 -2.28
N ASP A 68 -4.30 -5.11 -2.86
CA ASP A 68 -3.91 -4.98 -4.27
C ASP A 68 -2.45 -4.49 -4.35
N PRO A 69 -1.44 -5.38 -4.35
CA PRO A 69 -0.04 -4.97 -4.31
C PRO A 69 0.31 -3.99 -5.44
N ASN A 70 -0.20 -4.23 -6.65
CA ASN A 70 -0.08 -3.35 -7.82
C ASN A 70 1.34 -2.77 -7.96
N ILE A 71 2.31 -3.68 -8.03
CA ILE A 71 3.73 -3.45 -7.87
C ILE A 71 4.21 -2.49 -8.96
N ARG A 72 5.03 -1.52 -8.53
CA ARG A 72 5.72 -0.61 -9.44
C ARG A 72 7.22 -0.66 -9.11
N PRO A 73 7.99 -1.59 -9.70
CA PRO A 73 9.37 -1.88 -9.29
C PRO A 73 10.28 -0.65 -9.27
N ASN A 74 10.08 0.27 -10.21
CA ASN A 74 10.88 1.49 -10.32
C ASN A 74 10.74 2.46 -9.13
N PHE A 75 9.73 2.27 -8.28
CA PHE A 75 9.54 3.10 -7.08
C PHE A 75 10.10 2.46 -5.82
N ILE A 76 10.50 1.19 -5.87
CA ILE A 76 10.89 0.43 -4.67
C ILE A 76 12.40 0.61 -4.43
N PRO A 77 12.83 1.46 -3.47
CA PRO A 77 14.25 1.67 -3.20
C PRO A 77 14.88 0.43 -2.55
N ASP A 78 14.10 -0.30 -1.74
CA ASP A 78 14.52 -1.52 -1.06
C ASP A 78 13.51 -2.64 -1.36
N LYS A 79 13.87 -3.48 -2.33
CA LYS A 79 13.07 -4.64 -2.75
C LYS A 79 12.82 -5.63 -1.63
N ALA A 80 13.82 -5.90 -0.79
CA ALA A 80 13.71 -6.89 0.26
C ALA A 80 12.75 -6.42 1.36
N LYS A 81 12.84 -5.13 1.73
CA LYS A 81 11.90 -4.52 2.69
C LYS A 81 10.48 -4.53 2.17
N HIS A 82 10.26 -4.08 0.93
CA HIS A 82 8.92 -4.04 0.36
C HIS A 82 8.32 -5.45 0.23
N LEU A 83 9.10 -6.45 -0.19
CA LEU A 83 8.63 -7.83 -0.27
C LEU A 83 8.24 -8.42 1.09
N ARG A 84 8.96 -8.07 2.17
CA ARG A 84 8.57 -8.47 3.54
C ARG A 84 7.23 -7.85 3.92
N ARG A 85 7.07 -6.53 3.75
CA ARG A 85 5.80 -5.83 4.01
C ARG A 85 4.63 -6.46 3.26
N ILE A 86 4.76 -6.67 1.95
CA ILE A 86 3.68 -7.25 1.14
C ILE A 86 3.33 -8.65 1.64
N ARG A 87 4.29 -9.49 2.03
CA ARG A 87 4.02 -10.81 2.62
C ARG A 87 3.29 -10.73 3.96
N GLU A 88 3.70 -9.81 4.82
CA GLU A 88 3.06 -9.58 6.11
C GLU A 88 1.62 -9.08 5.94
N MET A 89 1.38 -8.17 4.99
CA MET A 89 0.04 -7.69 4.65
C MET A 89 -0.82 -8.76 3.98
N MET A 90 -0.24 -9.59 3.11
CA MET A 90 -0.96 -10.73 2.51
C MET A 90 -1.45 -11.72 3.57
N ALA A 91 -0.69 -11.92 4.65
CA ALA A 91 -1.11 -12.78 5.75
C ALA A 91 -2.30 -12.22 6.57
N MET A 92 -2.57 -10.92 6.44
CA MET A 92 -3.71 -10.24 7.07
C MET A 92 -4.88 -10.03 6.09
N ALA A 93 -4.71 -10.33 4.80
CA ALA A 93 -5.72 -10.09 3.77
C ALA A 93 -6.68 -11.27 3.63
N ASP A 94 -7.98 -10.97 3.48
CA ASP A 94 -8.99 -11.96 3.08
C ASP A 94 -9.03 -12.12 1.55
N ILE A 95 -8.80 -11.03 0.83
CA ILE A 95 -8.81 -10.98 -0.63
C ILE A 95 -7.50 -10.37 -1.12
N VAL A 96 -6.79 -11.10 -1.98
CA VAL A 96 -5.61 -10.58 -2.68
C VAL A 96 -5.91 -10.58 -4.18
N LYS A 97 -5.78 -9.41 -4.82
CA LYS A 97 -5.84 -9.28 -6.29
C LYS A 97 -4.48 -8.83 -6.80
N LEU A 98 -3.89 -9.62 -7.68
CA LEU A 98 -2.61 -9.35 -8.35
C LEU A 98 -2.76 -9.53 -9.87
N SER A 99 -1.92 -8.87 -10.66
CA SER A 99 -1.80 -9.18 -12.10
C SER A 99 -0.70 -10.21 -12.35
N ASP A 100 -0.55 -10.66 -13.61
CA ASP A 100 0.53 -11.59 -13.99
C ASP A 100 1.93 -10.94 -13.83
N GLU A 101 2.01 -9.61 -13.88
CA GLU A 101 3.23 -8.84 -13.73
C GLU A 101 3.63 -8.57 -12.27
N ASP A 102 2.71 -8.76 -11.32
CA ASP A 102 2.94 -8.60 -9.87
C ASP A 102 3.65 -9.82 -9.26
#